data_AF-A0A7W9KGC9-F1
#
_entry.id   AF-A0A7W9KGC9-F1
#
_cell.length_a   1.000
_cell.length_b   1.000
_cell.length_c   1.000
_cell.angle_alpha   90.00
_cell.angle_beta   90.00
_cell.angle_gamma   90.00
#
_symmetry.space_group_name_H-M   'P 1'
#
loop_
_entity.id
_entity.type
_entity.pdbx_description
1 polymer ?
#
loop_
_entity_poly.entity_id
_entity_poly.type
_entity_poly.pdbx_seq_one_letter_code
_entity_poly.pdbx_strand_id
1 'polypeptide(L)'
;MNSTANTDLSVVADTTNRAATFEPMTNEDERPTITVAGVHVALYVDPASRQVRVSIDLDDTESWLLRNDKDSTVPLRVCVQGDVTFEG
;
A
#
# COMPACT_ATOMS: atom_id res chain seq x y z
N MET A 1 3.63 34.11 14.07
CA MET A 1 3.57 33.64 12.68
C MET A 1 3.36 32.13 12.72
N ASN A 2 2.11 31.65 12.67
CA ASN A 2 1.83 30.22 12.55
C ASN A 2 1.11 30.00 11.22
N SER A 3 1.89 29.76 10.17
CA SER A 3 1.38 29.18 8.94
C SER A 3 1.64 27.68 9.04
N THR A 4 0.78 26.94 9.72
CA THR A 4 0.65 25.51 9.46
C THR A 4 0.22 25.39 8.00
N ALA A 5 1.17 25.08 7.12
CA ALA A 5 0.88 24.74 5.75
C ALA A 5 -0.18 23.64 5.78
N ASN A 6 -1.37 23.96 5.29
CA ASN A 6 -2.43 22.98 5.12
C ASN A 6 -1.96 22.13 3.94
N THR A 7 -1.16 21.09 4.23
CA THR A 7 -0.60 20.22 3.21
C THR A 7 -1.75 19.60 2.45
N ASP A 8 -1.83 19.91 1.15
CA ASP A 8 -2.84 19.34 0.29
C ASP A 8 -2.55 17.84 0.11
N LEU A 9 -3.35 17.00 0.77
CA LEU A 9 -3.19 15.55 0.73
C LEU A 9 -3.31 14.99 -0.70
N SER A 10 -3.97 15.70 -1.62
CA SER A 10 -4.01 15.27 -3.02
C SER A 10 -2.65 15.40 -3.71
N VAL A 11 -1.89 16.46 -3.40
CA VAL A 11 -0.53 16.68 -3.92
C VAL A 11 0.46 15.69 -3.29
N VAL A 12 0.29 15.40 -1.99
CA VAL A 12 1.10 14.36 -1.31
C VAL A 12 0.84 13.01 -1.93
N ALA A 13 -0.41 12.59 -2.05
CA ALA A 13 -0.77 11.30 -2.64
C ALA A 13 -0.24 11.18 -4.08
N ASP A 14 -0.38 12.22 -4.89
CA ASP A 14 0.16 12.24 -6.27
C ASP A 14 1.68 12.07 -6.30
N THR A 15 2.40 12.81 -5.46
CA THR A 15 3.86 12.72 -5.36
C THR A 15 4.30 11.32 -4.92
N THR A 16 3.64 10.76 -3.91
CA THR A 16 3.95 9.43 -3.37
C THR A 16 3.65 8.32 -4.38
N ASN A 17 2.55 8.42 -5.14
CA ASN A 17 2.24 7.48 -6.21
C ASN A 17 3.32 7.49 -7.31
N ARG A 18 3.86 8.66 -7.67
CA ARG A 18 4.94 8.77 -8.67
C ARG A 18 6.28 8.27 -8.14
N ALA A 19 6.49 8.29 -6.83
CA ALA A 19 7.69 7.81 -6.16
C ALA A 19 7.68 6.29 -5.90
N ALA A 20 6.63 5.58 -6.35
CA ALA A 20 6.51 4.15 -6.18
C ALA A 20 7.76 3.39 -6.66
N THR A 21 8.20 2.42 -5.87
CA THR A 21 9.29 1.52 -6.24
C THR A 21 8.76 0.12 -6.54
N PHE A 22 9.48 -0.61 -7.38
CA PHE A 22 9.20 -2.01 -7.67
C PHE A 22 10.45 -2.82 -7.41
N GLU A 23 10.33 -3.77 -6.49
CA GLU A 23 11.34 -4.76 -6.18
C GLU A 23 10.97 -6.07 -6.88
N PRO A 24 11.67 -6.46 -7.97
CA PRO A 24 11.41 -7.74 -8.62
C PRO A 24 11.85 -8.90 -7.71
N MET A 25 11.24 -10.07 -7.92
CA MET A 25 11.71 -11.30 -7.28
C MET A 25 13.09 -11.68 -7.83
N THR A 26 14.11 -11.74 -6.95
CA THR A 26 15.48 -12.10 -7.37
C THR A 26 15.90 -13.52 -6.98
N ASN A 27 15.20 -14.12 -6.01
CA ASN A 27 15.41 -15.48 -5.54
C ASN A 27 14.09 -16.09 -5.03
N GLU A 28 14.10 -17.37 -4.65
CA GLU A 28 12.91 -18.13 -4.25
C GLU A 28 12.29 -17.71 -2.91
N ASP A 29 13.07 -17.05 -2.05
CA ASP A 29 12.65 -16.61 -0.72
C ASP A 29 11.95 -15.24 -0.75
N GLU A 30 12.16 -14.47 -1.81
CA GLU A 30 11.56 -13.15 -2.01
C GLU A 30 10.21 -13.21 -2.73
N ARG A 31 9.42 -12.15 -2.59
CA ARG A 31 8.21 -11.92 -3.39
C ARG A 31 8.34 -10.59 -4.12
N PRO A 32 7.91 -10.51 -5.39
CA PRO A 32 7.93 -9.26 -6.12
C PRO A 32 6.97 -8.28 -5.43
N THR A 33 7.45 -7.07 -5.16
CA THR A 33 6.77 -6.09 -4.30
C THR A 33 6.72 -4.74 -4.98
N ILE A 34 5.61 -4.03 -4.83
CA ILE A 34 5.50 -2.60 -5.14
C ILE A 34 5.35 -1.86 -3.82
N THR A 35 6.12 -0.79 -3.65
CA THR A 35 6.06 0.05 -2.45
C THR A 35 5.51 1.42 -2.79
N VAL A 36 4.47 1.87 -2.08
CA VAL A 36 3.87 3.21 -2.20
C VAL A 36 3.53 3.72 -0.80
N ALA A 37 4.02 4.91 -0.42
CA ALA A 37 3.76 5.50 0.89
C ALA A 37 4.16 4.59 2.08
N GLY A 38 5.19 3.75 1.91
CA GLY A 38 5.56 2.74 2.90
C GLY A 38 4.60 1.54 3.01
N VAL A 39 3.56 1.49 2.18
CA VAL A 39 2.72 0.30 2.00
C VAL A 39 3.40 -0.63 1.00
N HIS A 40 3.69 -1.85 1.44
CA HIS A 40 4.36 -2.88 0.63
C HIS A 40 3.32 -3.88 0.13
N VAL A 41 3.14 -3.98 -1.18
CA VAL A 41 2.18 -4.92 -1.79
C VAL A 41 2.92 -5.96 -2.62
N ALA A 42 2.90 -7.21 -2.16
CA ALA A 42 3.45 -8.34 -2.89
C ALA A 42 2.35 -9.07 -3.69
N LEU A 43 2.55 -9.20 -5.01
CA LEU A 43 1.64 -9.91 -5.92
C LEU A 43 2.37 -11.08 -6.60
N TYR A 44 1.97 -12.31 -6.30
CA TYR A 44 2.65 -13.48 -6.82
C TYR A 44 1.73 -14.68 -7.00
N VAL A 45 2.18 -15.65 -7.78
CA VAL A 45 1.51 -16.96 -7.89
C VAL A 45 2.14 -17.90 -6.89
N ASP A 46 1.34 -18.42 -5.97
CA ASP A 46 1.77 -19.47 -5.05
C ASP A 46 1.68 -20.84 -5.75
N PRO A 47 2.81 -21.52 -6.00
CA PRO A 47 2.81 -22.78 -6.72
C PRO A 47 2.16 -23.93 -5.93
N ALA A 48 2.15 -23.85 -4.58
CA ALA A 48 1.60 -24.90 -3.75
C ALA A 48 0.07 -24.90 -3.78
N SER A 49 -0.53 -23.72 -3.65
CA SER A 49 -1.99 -23.56 -3.65
C SER A 49 -2.59 -23.29 -5.04
N ARG A 50 -1.75 -22.98 -6.05
CA ARG A 50 -2.16 -22.54 -7.39
C ARG A 50 -3.05 -21.30 -7.37
N GLN A 51 -2.75 -20.38 -6.46
CA GLN A 51 -3.51 -19.14 -6.28
C GLN A 51 -2.65 -17.93 -6.59
N VAL A 52 -3.29 -16.88 -7.11
CA VAL A 52 -2.71 -15.53 -7.07
C VAL A 52 -2.88 -15.01 -5.65
N ARG A 53 -1.78 -14.63 -5.01
CA ARG A 53 -1.77 -14.06 -3.67
C ARG A 53 -1.40 -12.59 -3.73
N VAL A 54 -2.10 -11.81 -2.93
CA VAL A 54 -1.77 -10.43 -2.61
C VAL A 54 -1.50 -10.38 -1.12
N SER A 55 -0.30 -9.97 -0.74
CA SER A 55 0.04 -9.63 0.65
C SER A 55 0.24 -8.12 0.74
N ILE A 56 -0.29 -7.50 1.80
CA ILE A 56 -0.18 -6.07 2.04
C ILE A 56 0.43 -5.91 3.43
N ASP A 57 1.68 -5.45 3.49
CA ASP A 57 2.40 -5.17 4.74
C ASP A 57 2.41 -3.66 4.99
N LEU A 58 2.05 -3.26 6.22
CA LEU A 58 1.72 -1.88 6.57
C LEU A 58 2.66 -1.27 7.62
N ASP A 59 3.70 -2.00 8.03
CA ASP A 59 4.58 -1.64 9.15
C ASP A 59 5.30 -0.29 8.95
N ASP A 60 5.59 0.07 7.70
CA ASP A 60 6.30 1.30 7.33
C ASP A 60 5.37 2.42 6.80
N THR A 61 4.06 2.26 6.91
CA THR A 61 3.08 3.18 6.29
C THR A 61 3.28 4.62 6.75
N GLU A 62 3.27 5.56 5.81
CA GLU A 62 3.36 6.98 6.11
C GLU A 62 2.16 7.46 6.96
N SER A 63 2.47 8.26 7.98
CA SER A 63 1.49 8.62 9.02
C SER A 63 0.26 9.39 8.54
N TRP A 64 0.35 10.09 7.41
CA TRP A 64 -0.78 10.80 6.83
C TRP A 64 -1.85 9.87 6.22
N LEU A 65 -1.49 8.62 5.96
CA LEU A 65 -2.42 7.59 5.45
C LEU A 65 -3.12 6.83 6.59
N LEU A 66 -2.65 6.98 7.83
CA LEU A 66 -3.25 6.33 8.99
C LEU A 66 -4.55 7.05 9.39
N ARG A 67 -5.57 6.26 9.74
CA ARG A 67 -6.78 6.77 10.37
C ARG A 67 -6.47 7.28 11.78
N ASN A 68 -7.22 8.30 12.18
CA ASN A 68 -7.26 8.76 13.57
C ASN A 68 -8.17 7.86 14.42
N ASP A 69 -8.01 6.54 14.30
CA ASP A 69 -8.66 5.56 15.19
C ASP A 69 -7.67 5.05 16.24
N LYS A 70 -8.18 4.25 17.17
CA LYS A 70 -7.40 3.75 18.32
C LYS A 70 -6.20 2.90 17.87
N ASP A 71 -6.33 2.23 16.73
CA ASP A 71 -5.37 1.23 16.26
C ASP A 71 -4.50 1.78 15.11
N SER A 72 -4.67 3.06 14.74
CA SER A 72 -3.98 3.73 13.63
C SER A 72 -4.03 2.92 12.34
N THR A 73 -5.23 2.49 11.94
CA THR A 73 -5.39 1.61 10.78
C THR A 73 -5.19 2.32 9.44
N VAL A 74 -4.81 1.59 8.40
CA VAL A 74 -4.75 2.10 7.03
C VAL A 74 -6.08 1.84 6.33
N PRO A 75 -6.75 2.84 5.72
CA PRO A 75 -7.96 2.62 4.96
C PRO A 75 -7.64 1.87 3.66
N LEU A 76 -8.19 0.67 3.50
CA LEU A 76 -7.97 -0.17 2.33
C LEU A 76 -9.28 -0.39 1.56
N ARG A 77 -9.20 -0.29 0.23
CA ARG A 77 -10.28 -0.66 -0.67
C ARG A 77 -9.71 -1.53 -1.79
N VAL A 78 -10.20 -2.77 -1.87
CA VAL A 78 -9.73 -3.77 -2.84
C VAL A 78 -10.84 -4.10 -3.82
N CYS A 79 -10.56 -3.93 -5.10
CA CYS A 79 -11.49 -4.23 -6.18
C CYS A 79 -11.00 -5.40 -7.03
N VAL A 80 -11.90 -6.31 -7.39
CA VAL A 80 -11.67 -7.39 -8.36
C VAL A 80 -12.65 -7.19 -9.50
N GLN A 81 -12.13 -7.04 -10.73
CA GLN A 81 -12.95 -6.76 -11.92
C GLN A 81 -13.85 -5.51 -11.79
N GLY A 82 -13.43 -4.54 -10.97
CA GLY A 82 -14.17 -3.31 -10.71
C GLY A 82 -15.14 -3.40 -9.52
N ASP A 83 -15.42 -4.61 -9.02
CA ASP A 83 -16.28 -4.81 -7.85
C ASP A 83 -15.47 -4.75 -6.55
N VAL A 84 -16.00 -4.04 -5.55
CA VAL A 84 -15.39 -3.96 -4.23
C VAL A 84 -15.55 -5.30 -3.52
N THR A 85 -14.44 -5.95 -3.21
CA THR A 85 -14.39 -7.22 -2.46
C THR A 85 -14.00 -7.02 -1.01
N PHE A 86 -13.30 -5.92 -0.70
CA PHE A 86 -12.95 -5.50 0.64
C PHE A 86 -12.93 -3.97 0.73
N GLU A 87 -13.48 -3.43 1.82
CA GLU A 87 -13.38 -2.02 2.21
C GLU A 87 -13.33 -1.98 3.74
N GLY A 88 -12.25 -1.43 4.30
CA GLY A 88 -11.95 -1.60 5.72
C GLY A 88 -10.85 -0.71 6.22
#